data_AF-A0A820WNV5-F1
#
_entry.id   AF-A0A820WNV5-F1
#
_cell.length_a   1.000
_cell.length_b   1.000
_cell.length_c   1.000
_cell.angle_alpha   90.00
_cell.angle_beta   90.00
_cell.angle_gamma   90.00
#
_symmetry.space_group_name_H-M   'P 1'
#
loop_
_entity.id
_entity.type
_entity.pdbx_description
1 polymer ?
#
loop_
_entity_poly.entity_id
_entity_poly.type
_entity_poly.pdbx_seq_one_letter_code
_entity_poly.pdbx_strand_id
1 'polypeptide(L)'
;EPDPNPFGQSFKLKCVCKYRIVCKELTQRMHALPTCASGEWGPAKAIRHFNIHPLTHFQAIFETNRLPVTVKFKCPKLLKFHAKLNSNQYPSTSSDINALSNTSTSSNTLDKYVKYDYDEHDFIVSFIIQLPSEGQYGIDLYARDPEYQTEKRTMSHCCKYIINYSKSPMTATATNNNNNNNNNNNNNN
;
A
#
# COMPACT_ATOMS: atom_id res chain seq x y z
N GLU A 1 -36.06 -1.37 -21.81
CA GLU A 1 -35.13 -2.24 -21.03
C GLU A 1 -33.87 -1.45 -20.70
N PRO A 2 -33.24 -1.65 -19.54
CA PRO A 2 -31.92 -1.08 -19.27
C PRO A 2 -30.83 -1.90 -19.99
N ASP A 3 -29.85 -1.20 -20.53
CA ASP A 3 -28.76 -1.69 -21.39
C ASP A 3 -27.82 -2.68 -20.62
N PRO A 4 -27.48 -3.85 -21.18
CA PRO A 4 -26.84 -4.95 -20.42
C PRO A 4 -25.31 -4.86 -20.27
N ASN A 5 -24.66 -3.77 -20.69
CA ASN A 5 -23.19 -3.68 -20.66
C ASN A 5 -22.67 -2.54 -19.77
N PRO A 6 -22.30 -2.82 -18.50
CA PRO A 6 -21.72 -1.81 -17.60
C PRO A 6 -20.23 -1.50 -17.90
N PHE A 7 -19.61 -2.17 -18.87
CA PHE A 7 -18.20 -1.97 -19.22
C PHE A 7 -18.07 -1.27 -20.57
N GLY A 8 -17.61 -0.01 -20.55
CA GLY A 8 -17.21 0.72 -21.75
C GLY A 8 -17.88 2.07 -21.97
N GLN A 9 -18.83 2.49 -21.13
CA GLN A 9 -19.33 3.87 -21.21
C GLN A 9 -18.25 4.85 -20.73
N SER A 10 -17.88 5.78 -21.61
CA SER A 10 -17.08 6.96 -21.27
C SER A 10 -17.80 7.72 -20.15
N PHE A 11 -17.37 7.55 -18.91
CA PHE A 11 -17.89 8.35 -17.80
C PHE A 11 -17.09 9.64 -17.71
N LYS A 12 -17.80 10.78 -17.82
CA LYS A 12 -17.20 12.10 -17.54
C LYS A 12 -16.93 12.20 -16.04
N LEU A 13 -15.66 12.14 -15.66
CA LEU A 13 -15.23 12.44 -14.30
C LEU A 13 -15.59 13.89 -13.96
N LYS A 14 -16.46 14.08 -12.97
CA LYS A 14 -16.74 15.40 -12.40
C LYS A 14 -15.71 15.68 -11.30
N CYS A 15 -15.11 16.85 -11.31
CA CYS A 15 -14.26 17.31 -10.22
C CYS A 15 -15.13 17.48 -8.97
N VAL A 16 -14.93 16.63 -7.96
CA VAL A 16 -15.71 16.66 -6.71
C VAL A 16 -15.18 17.73 -5.75
N CYS A 17 -13.86 17.95 -5.74
CA CYS A 17 -13.20 18.95 -4.91
C CYS A 17 -11.84 19.34 -5.49
N LYS A 18 -11.37 20.54 -5.14
CA LYS A 18 -10.00 21.02 -5.40
C LYS A 18 -9.42 21.53 -4.10
N TYR A 19 -8.17 21.19 -3.83
CA TYR A 19 -7.45 21.65 -2.65
C TYR A 19 -6.21 22.44 -3.07
N ARG A 20 -5.86 23.46 -2.27
CA ARG A 20 -4.57 24.14 -2.35
C ARG A 20 -3.75 23.70 -1.14
N ILE A 21 -2.66 22.98 -1.39
CA ILE A 21 -1.71 22.62 -0.34
C ILE A 21 -0.77 23.80 -0.14
N VAL A 22 -0.71 24.34 1.08
CA VAL A 22 0.20 25.43 1.45
C VAL A 22 1.28 24.87 2.36
N CYS A 23 2.49 24.70 1.84
CA CYS A 23 3.66 24.27 2.59
C CYS A 23 4.57 25.49 2.77
N LYS A 24 4.75 25.95 4.01
CA LYS A 24 5.62 27.12 4.31
C LYS A 24 7.10 26.75 4.24
N GLU A 25 7.44 25.56 4.70
CA GLU A 25 8.82 25.08 4.82
C GLU A 25 8.87 23.58 4.50
N LEU A 26 9.87 23.17 3.73
CA LEU A 26 10.15 21.76 3.46
C LEU A 26 11.10 21.23 4.53
N THR A 27 10.62 20.32 5.35
CA THR A 27 11.43 19.69 6.41
C THR A 27 12.35 18.60 5.85
N GLN A 28 11.96 17.92 4.77
CA GLN A 28 12.72 16.82 4.19
C GLN A 28 12.51 16.68 2.68
N ARG A 29 13.52 16.14 1.99
CA ARG A 29 13.42 15.74 0.59
C ARG A 29 12.49 14.53 0.46
N MET A 30 11.37 14.71 -0.24
CA MET A 30 10.46 13.62 -0.57
C MET A 30 11.01 12.81 -1.74
N HIS A 31 11.13 11.50 -1.57
CA HIS A 31 11.41 10.59 -2.67
C HIS A 31 10.10 10.19 -3.37
N ALA A 32 10.20 9.81 -4.64
CA ALA A 32 9.05 9.23 -5.34
C ALA A 32 8.54 8.00 -4.58
N LEU A 33 7.24 7.74 -4.66
CA LEU A 33 6.66 6.51 -4.11
C LEU A 33 7.14 5.29 -4.92
N PRO A 34 7.15 4.09 -4.33
CA PRO A 34 7.41 2.85 -5.06
C PRO A 34 6.45 2.70 -6.26
N THR A 35 6.97 2.16 -7.36
CA THR A 35 6.20 1.95 -8.61
C THR A 35 5.18 0.82 -8.44
N CYS A 36 4.02 1.17 -7.90
CA CYS A 36 2.86 0.29 -7.71
C CYS A 36 1.76 0.51 -8.77
N ALA A 37 0.73 -0.32 -8.75
CA ALA A 37 -0.41 -0.17 -9.64
C ALA A 37 -1.10 1.20 -9.45
N SER A 38 -1.62 1.76 -10.55
CA SER A 38 -2.28 3.06 -10.52
C SER A 38 -3.55 3.08 -9.65
N GLY A 39 -4.02 4.28 -9.31
CA GLY A 39 -5.22 4.50 -8.49
C GLY A 39 -4.92 4.73 -7.02
N GLU A 40 -5.94 4.60 -6.18
CA GLU A 40 -5.85 4.91 -4.74
C GLU A 40 -5.01 3.93 -3.92
N TRP A 41 -4.45 4.42 -2.82
CA TRP A 41 -3.78 3.63 -1.79
C TRP A 41 -4.74 3.31 -0.64
N GLY A 42 -4.49 2.19 0.03
CA GLY A 42 -5.27 1.69 1.16
C GLY A 42 -6.38 0.72 0.78
N PRO A 43 -7.15 0.26 1.79
CA PRO A 43 -8.11 -0.83 1.66
C PRO A 43 -9.42 -0.46 0.95
N ALA A 44 -9.68 0.82 0.71
CA ALA A 44 -11.01 1.28 0.32
C ALA A 44 -11.50 0.65 -1.00
N LYS A 45 -10.61 0.45 -1.98
CA LYS A 45 -10.91 -0.29 -3.22
C LYS A 45 -11.29 -1.75 -2.95
N ALA A 46 -10.58 -2.43 -2.04
CA ALA A 46 -10.85 -3.82 -1.67
C ALA A 46 -12.23 -3.98 -1.01
N ILE A 47 -12.60 -3.04 -0.15
CA ILE A 47 -13.92 -2.99 0.49
C ILE A 47 -15.00 -2.79 -0.58
N ARG A 48 -14.90 -1.74 -1.40
CA ARG A 48 -15.96 -1.36 -2.36
C ARG A 48 -16.19 -2.39 -3.46
N HIS A 49 -15.13 -3.04 -3.95
CA HIS A 49 -15.23 -3.91 -5.13
C HIS A 49 -15.17 -5.40 -4.83
N PHE A 50 -14.63 -5.80 -3.68
CA PHE A 50 -14.43 -7.21 -3.33
C PHE A 50 -15.04 -7.59 -1.98
N ASN A 51 -15.62 -6.64 -1.23
CA ASN A 51 -16.11 -6.87 0.13
C ASN A 51 -15.04 -7.43 1.08
N ILE A 52 -13.76 -7.16 0.80
CA ILE A 52 -12.61 -7.58 1.61
C ILE A 52 -12.30 -6.46 2.61
N HIS A 53 -12.33 -6.80 3.90
CA HIS A 53 -12.20 -5.82 4.97
C HIS A 53 -10.86 -5.97 5.71
N PRO A 54 -10.08 -4.88 5.90
CA PRO A 54 -8.86 -4.93 6.69
C PRO A 54 -9.17 -5.27 8.15
N LEU A 55 -8.32 -6.10 8.77
CA LEU A 55 -8.39 -6.44 10.20
C LEU A 55 -7.25 -5.84 11.02
N THR A 56 -6.18 -5.38 10.36
CA THR A 56 -4.95 -4.92 11.05
C THR A 56 -4.53 -3.53 10.61
N HIS A 57 -4.43 -3.30 9.30
CA HIS A 57 -3.92 -2.04 8.74
C HIS A 57 -5.03 -1.35 7.95
N PHE A 58 -5.64 -0.34 8.56
CA PHE A 58 -6.77 0.40 7.98
C PHE A 58 -6.31 1.61 7.14
N GLN A 59 -5.10 2.09 7.38
CA GLN A 59 -4.52 3.23 6.70
C GLN A 59 -3.67 2.82 5.49
N ALA A 60 -3.63 3.69 4.48
CA ALA A 60 -2.85 3.49 3.26
C ALA A 60 -1.34 3.38 3.50
N ILE A 61 -0.85 4.00 4.57
CA ILE A 61 0.55 4.07 4.96
C ILE A 61 0.65 3.56 6.39
N PHE A 62 1.64 2.71 6.67
CA PHE A 62 1.97 2.31 8.03
C PHE A 62 3.46 2.14 8.23
N GLU A 63 3.87 2.44 9.46
CA GLU A 63 5.24 2.30 9.95
C GLU A 63 5.41 0.95 10.65
N THR A 64 6.56 0.31 10.46
CA THR A 64 6.94 -0.88 11.22
C THR A 64 8.40 -0.80 11.65
N ASN A 65 8.68 -1.35 12.83
CA ASN A 65 10.04 -1.58 13.30
C ASN A 65 10.35 -3.05 13.57
N ARG A 66 9.41 -3.93 13.26
CA ARG A 66 9.55 -5.37 13.47
C ARG A 66 9.11 -6.13 12.22
N LEU A 67 9.82 -7.23 11.99
CA LEU A 67 9.52 -8.18 10.92
C LEU A 67 9.31 -9.58 11.52
N PRO A 68 8.47 -10.42 10.89
CA PRO A 68 7.64 -10.09 9.73
C PRO A 68 6.45 -9.19 10.10
N VAL A 69 6.02 -8.35 9.16
CA VAL A 69 4.72 -7.66 9.28
C VAL A 69 3.62 -8.62 8.85
N THR A 70 2.52 -8.65 9.58
CA THR A 70 1.33 -9.41 9.16
C THR A 70 0.17 -8.46 8.84
N VAL A 71 -0.27 -8.45 7.58
CA VAL A 71 -1.45 -7.71 7.11
C VAL A 71 -2.60 -8.69 6.91
N LYS A 72 -3.65 -8.56 7.72
CA LYS A 72 -4.82 -9.44 7.70
C LYS A 72 -6.06 -8.78 7.12
N PHE A 73 -6.86 -9.59 6.42
CA PHE A 73 -8.18 -9.21 5.92
C PHE A 73 -9.22 -10.29 6.20
N LYS A 74 -10.45 -9.87 6.48
CA LYS A 74 -11.65 -10.73 6.41
C LYS A 74 -12.18 -10.69 4.97
N CYS A 75 -12.34 -11.87 4.40
CA CYS A 75 -12.90 -12.06 3.07
C CYS A 75 -14.39 -12.44 3.16
N PRO A 76 -15.19 -12.16 2.12
CA PRO A 76 -16.60 -12.58 2.08
C PRO A 76 -16.76 -14.08 1.81
N LYS A 77 -15.74 -14.71 1.22
CA LYS A 77 -15.65 -16.13 0.86
C LYS A 77 -14.21 -16.48 0.54
N LEU A 78 -13.96 -17.74 0.21
CA LEU A 78 -12.66 -18.22 -0.28
C LEU A 78 -12.24 -17.49 -1.56
N LEU A 79 -11.06 -16.90 -1.56
CA LEU A 79 -10.47 -16.16 -2.69
C LEU A 79 -9.02 -16.58 -2.87
N LYS A 80 -8.52 -16.51 -4.11
CA LYS A 80 -7.09 -16.67 -4.41
C LYS A 80 -6.40 -15.32 -4.39
N PHE A 81 -5.20 -15.27 -3.81
CA PHE A 81 -4.43 -14.04 -3.69
C PHE A 81 -3.05 -14.12 -4.36
N HIS A 82 -2.58 -12.97 -4.78
CA HIS A 82 -1.20 -12.73 -5.18
C HIS A 82 -0.79 -11.35 -4.66
N ALA A 83 0.45 -11.23 -4.21
CA ALA A 83 1.02 -9.99 -3.73
C ALA A 83 2.29 -9.70 -4.52
N LYS A 84 2.47 -8.43 -4.89
CA LYS A 84 3.69 -7.92 -5.52
C LYS A 84 4.31 -6.87 -4.62
N LEU A 85 5.61 -6.98 -4.37
CA LEU A 85 6.34 -6.03 -3.53
C LEU A 85 7.27 -5.17 -4.39
N ASN A 86 7.26 -3.85 -4.19
CA ASN A 86 8.02 -2.89 -4.98
C ASN A 86 8.82 -1.97 -4.05
N SER A 87 10.04 -1.60 -4.44
CA SER A 87 10.84 -0.58 -3.75
C SER A 87 11.74 0.13 -4.75
N ASN A 88 11.97 1.43 -4.53
CA ASN A 88 12.91 2.20 -5.35
C ASN A 88 14.37 1.78 -5.12
N GLN A 89 14.68 1.12 -4.00
CA GLN A 89 16.01 0.57 -3.72
C GLN A 89 16.29 -0.73 -4.52
N TYR A 90 15.22 -1.42 -4.93
CA TYR A 90 15.27 -2.69 -5.66
C TYR A 90 14.40 -2.57 -6.92
N PRO A 91 14.80 -1.76 -7.91
CA PRO A 91 14.02 -1.58 -9.12
C PRO A 91 13.84 -2.93 -9.83
N SER A 92 12.60 -3.28 -10.12
CA SER A 92 12.29 -4.43 -10.97
C SER A 92 12.85 -4.16 -12.36
N THR A 93 13.77 -5.00 -12.83
CA THR A 93 14.47 -4.91 -14.13
C THR A 93 13.55 -5.22 -15.33
N SER A 94 12.34 -4.66 -15.36
CA SER A 94 11.35 -4.85 -16.43
C SER A 94 11.17 -3.63 -17.32
N SER A 95 12.02 -2.61 -17.20
CA SER A 95 12.00 -1.41 -18.06
C SER A 95 13.07 -1.43 -19.16
N ASP A 96 13.77 -2.55 -19.35
CA ASP A 96 14.72 -2.68 -20.45
C ASP A 96 14.00 -3.15 -21.72
N ILE A 97 13.78 -2.18 -22.61
CA ILE A 97 13.39 -2.33 -24.02
C ILE A 97 14.31 -3.22 -24.88
N ASN A 98 15.33 -3.87 -24.28
CA ASN A 98 16.29 -4.75 -24.96
C ASN A 98 16.36 -6.18 -24.38
N ALA A 99 15.33 -6.64 -23.66
CA ALA A 99 15.24 -8.04 -23.22
C ALA A 99 14.88 -9.00 -24.38
N LEU A 100 15.73 -9.04 -25.41
CA LEU A 100 15.76 -10.08 -26.43
C LEU A 100 16.69 -11.21 -25.96
N SER A 101 16.33 -11.86 -24.86
CA SER A 101 16.92 -13.15 -24.49
C SER A 101 15.79 -14.12 -24.18
N ASN A 102 15.58 -15.06 -25.09
CA ASN A 102 14.63 -16.16 -24.97
C ASN A 102 14.99 -17.01 -23.76
N THR A 103 14.43 -16.72 -22.58
CA THR A 103 14.18 -17.63 -21.45
C THR A 103 13.41 -16.87 -20.38
N SER A 104 12.16 -17.26 -20.21
CA SER A 104 11.09 -16.47 -19.61
C SER A 104 11.02 -16.67 -18.09
N THR A 105 11.61 -15.78 -17.28
CA THR A 105 11.11 -15.49 -15.91
C THR A 105 11.71 -14.19 -15.35
N SER A 106 11.16 -13.03 -15.73
CA SER A 106 11.45 -11.76 -15.05
C SER A 106 10.72 -11.69 -13.71
N SER A 107 11.08 -12.56 -12.76
CA SER A 107 10.51 -12.52 -11.41
C SER A 107 11.01 -11.26 -10.70
N ASN A 108 10.09 -10.40 -10.29
CA ASN A 108 10.40 -9.30 -9.38
C ASN A 108 11.03 -9.90 -8.11
N THR A 109 12.30 -9.56 -7.86
CA THR A 109 13.14 -10.21 -6.84
C THR A 109 12.58 -10.07 -5.43
N LEU A 110 11.65 -9.13 -5.22
CA LEU A 110 11.04 -8.83 -3.95
C LEU A 110 9.81 -9.69 -3.61
N ASP A 111 9.16 -10.33 -4.57
CA ASP A 111 7.90 -11.06 -4.33
C ASP A 111 8.11 -12.26 -3.37
N LYS A 112 9.33 -12.81 -3.33
CA LYS A 112 9.74 -13.87 -2.38
C LYS A 112 9.65 -13.47 -0.91
N TYR A 113 9.60 -12.16 -0.62
CA TYR A 113 9.48 -11.61 0.72
C TYR A 113 8.03 -11.48 1.19
N VAL A 114 7.06 -11.89 0.37
CA VAL A 114 5.66 -11.93 0.75
C VAL A 114 5.15 -13.36 0.65
N LYS A 115 4.58 -13.85 1.74
CA LYS A 115 3.80 -15.09 1.78
C LYS A 115 2.38 -14.74 2.21
N TYR A 116 1.42 -15.58 1.89
CA TYR A 116 0.12 -15.49 2.53
C TYR A 116 -0.35 -16.86 2.99
N ASP A 117 -1.12 -16.84 4.05
CA ASP A 117 -1.85 -17.98 4.57
C ASP A 117 -3.34 -17.63 4.58
N TYR A 118 -4.20 -18.62 4.37
CA TYR A 118 -5.65 -18.42 4.29
C TYR A 118 -6.35 -19.40 5.24
N ASP A 119 -7.03 -18.84 6.24
CA ASP A 119 -7.92 -19.60 7.11
C ASP A 119 -9.28 -19.76 6.42
N GLU A 120 -9.56 -20.98 5.96
CA GLU A 120 -10.83 -21.30 5.27
C GLU A 120 -12.04 -21.32 6.20
N HIS A 121 -11.86 -21.53 7.51
CA HIS A 121 -12.96 -21.57 8.47
C HIS A 121 -13.44 -20.16 8.78
N ASP A 122 -12.48 -19.25 9.02
CA ASP A 122 -12.77 -17.86 9.34
C ASP A 122 -12.74 -16.92 8.13
N PHE A 123 -12.46 -17.40 6.92
CA PHE A 123 -12.25 -16.58 5.72
C PHE A 123 -11.28 -15.42 5.95
N ILE A 124 -10.17 -15.69 6.64
CA ILE A 124 -9.15 -14.68 6.95
C ILE A 124 -7.90 -14.97 6.13
N VAL A 125 -7.46 -14.00 5.34
CA VAL A 125 -6.15 -14.03 4.68
C VAL A 125 -5.14 -13.25 5.50
N SER A 126 -3.97 -13.83 5.73
CA SER A 126 -2.84 -13.22 6.43
C SER A 126 -1.63 -13.12 5.50
N PHE A 127 -1.29 -11.90 5.05
CA PHE A 127 -0.07 -11.64 4.30
C PHE A 127 1.09 -11.42 5.27
N ILE A 128 2.11 -12.26 5.18
CA ILE A 128 3.31 -12.26 6.02
C ILE A 128 4.46 -11.68 5.19
N ILE A 129 4.95 -10.52 5.58
CA ILE A 129 5.89 -9.69 4.81
C ILE A 129 7.21 -9.59 5.56
N GLN A 130 8.27 -10.11 4.96
CA GLN A 130 9.62 -10.12 5.52
C GLN A 130 10.53 -9.19 4.70
N LEU A 131 10.57 -7.90 5.01
CA LEU A 131 11.33 -6.94 4.21
C LEU A 131 12.86 -7.17 4.30
N PRO A 132 13.62 -7.01 3.19
CA PRO A 132 15.05 -7.32 3.16
C PRO A 132 15.92 -6.30 3.91
N SER A 133 15.54 -5.02 3.89
CA SER A 133 16.30 -3.90 4.47
C SER A 133 15.37 -2.76 4.86
N GLU A 134 15.87 -1.83 5.68
CA GLU A 134 15.15 -0.60 6.01
C GLU A 134 14.86 0.24 4.76
N GLY A 135 13.69 0.85 4.71
CA GLY A 135 13.27 1.65 3.58
C GLY A 135 11.76 1.70 3.40
N GLN A 136 11.36 2.25 2.25
CA GLN A 136 9.97 2.36 1.84
C GLN A 136 9.65 1.31 0.77
N TYR A 137 8.52 0.64 0.97
CA TYR A 137 8.02 -0.42 0.10
C TYR A 137 6.56 -0.16 -0.25
N GLY A 138 6.17 -0.54 -1.46
CA GLY A 138 4.79 -0.58 -1.91
C GLY A 138 4.40 -2.03 -2.12
N ILE A 139 3.30 -2.46 -1.49
CA ILE A 139 2.72 -3.79 -1.73
C ILE A 139 1.43 -3.65 -2.51
N ASP A 140 1.35 -4.30 -3.67
CA ASP A 140 0.12 -4.46 -4.45
C ASP A 140 -0.50 -5.82 -4.12
N LEU A 141 -1.79 -5.82 -3.77
CA LEU A 141 -2.56 -7.02 -3.50
C LEU A 141 -3.56 -7.27 -4.63
N TYR A 142 -3.59 -8.50 -5.12
CA TYR A 142 -4.48 -8.96 -6.17
C TYR A 142 -5.33 -10.10 -5.64
N ALA A 143 -6.60 -10.12 -6.02
CA ALA A 143 -7.55 -11.15 -5.66
C ALA A 143 -8.24 -11.73 -6.90
N ARG A 144 -8.61 -12.99 -6.83
CA ARG A 144 -9.48 -13.66 -7.80
C ARG A 144 -10.44 -14.56 -7.06
N ASP A 145 -11.69 -14.53 -7.49
CA ASP A 145 -12.70 -15.49 -7.11
C ASP A 145 -12.53 -16.80 -7.91
N PRO A 146 -12.29 -17.95 -7.25
CA PRO A 146 -12.07 -19.22 -7.94
C PRO A 146 -13.30 -19.73 -8.70
N GLU A 147 -14.51 -19.28 -8.36
CA GLU A 147 -15.76 -19.72 -8.99
C GLU A 147 -15.98 -19.04 -10.35
N TYR A 148 -15.43 -17.84 -10.56
CA TYR A 148 -15.49 -17.16 -11.86
C TYR A 148 -14.44 -17.73 -12.82
N GLN A 149 -14.65 -18.97 -13.26
CA GLN A 149 -13.81 -19.71 -14.21
C GLN A 149 -14.03 -19.29 -15.68
N THR A 150 -14.09 -17.99 -15.95
CA THR A 150 -13.87 -17.54 -17.34
C THR A 150 -12.37 -17.65 -17.60
N GLU A 151 -11.98 -18.63 -18.42
CA GLU A 151 -10.64 -19.26 -18.61
C GLU A 151 -9.42 -18.33 -18.83
N LYS A 152 -9.58 -17.01 -18.76
CA LYS A 152 -8.50 -16.04 -18.99
C LYS A 152 -8.49 -14.85 -18.02
N ARG A 153 -9.32 -14.81 -16.97
CA ARG A 153 -9.36 -13.63 -16.11
C ARG A 153 -8.09 -13.51 -15.27
N THR A 154 -7.24 -12.53 -15.59
CA THR A 154 -6.10 -12.13 -14.77
C THR A 154 -6.55 -11.75 -13.36
N MET A 155 -5.68 -11.88 -12.36
CA MET A 155 -6.04 -11.47 -10.99
C MET A 155 -6.34 -9.98 -10.96
N SER A 156 -7.35 -9.57 -10.20
CA SER A 156 -7.77 -8.17 -10.14
C SER A 156 -7.10 -7.48 -8.97
N HIS A 157 -6.49 -6.31 -9.21
CA HIS A 157 -5.87 -5.52 -8.16
C HIS A 157 -6.94 -5.06 -7.14
N CYS A 158 -6.85 -5.49 -5.89
CA CYS A 158 -7.82 -5.18 -4.85
C CYS A 158 -7.41 -3.96 -4.02
N CYS A 159 -6.17 -3.86 -3.54
CA CYS A 159 -5.66 -2.71 -2.79
C CYS A 159 -4.14 -2.68 -2.78
N LYS A 160 -3.56 -1.58 -2.28
CA LYS A 160 -2.12 -1.43 -2.11
C LYS A 160 -1.77 -0.60 -0.88
N TYR A 161 -0.61 -0.83 -0.29
CA TYR A 161 -0.13 -0.12 0.91
C TYR A 161 1.31 0.37 0.75
N ILE A 162 1.62 1.47 1.42
CA ILE A 162 3.00 1.91 1.66
C ILE A 162 3.43 1.39 3.03
N ILE A 163 4.56 0.69 3.05
CA ILE A 163 5.19 0.17 4.25
C ILE A 163 6.51 0.91 4.42
N ASN A 164 6.61 1.65 5.52
CA ASN A 164 7.86 2.28 5.93
C ASN A 164 8.47 1.41 7.03
N TYR A 165 9.68 0.88 6.79
CA TYR A 165 10.37 0.00 7.73
C TYR A 165 11.67 0.63 8.21
N SER A 166 11.80 0.78 9.54
CA SER A 166 13.05 1.14 10.20
C SER A 166 13.28 0.28 11.44
N LYS A 167 14.49 -0.22 11.67
CA LYS A 167 14.91 -1.00 12.84
C LYS A 167 14.88 -0.17 14.12
N SER A 168 15.08 1.16 14.01
CA SER A 168 14.96 2.06 15.14
C SER A 168 13.49 2.41 15.36
N PRO A 169 12.99 2.46 16.60
CA PRO A 169 11.71 3.12 16.86
C PRO A 169 11.83 4.56 16.36
N MET A 170 10.96 4.98 15.44
CA MET A 170 10.84 6.41 15.15
C MET A 170 10.38 7.09 16.43
N THR A 171 11.30 7.76 17.12
CA THR A 171 10.93 8.70 18.17
C THR A 171 10.09 9.77 17.48
N ALA A 172 8.79 9.79 17.77
CA ALA A 172 7.96 10.93 17.44
C ALA A 172 8.62 12.15 18.07
N THR A 173 9.25 13.00 17.26
CA THR A 173 9.81 14.26 17.73
C THR A 173 8.63 15.12 18.14
N ALA A 174 8.25 15.04 19.42
CA ALA A 174 7.41 16.04 20.04
C ALA A 174 8.19 17.35 20.01
N THR A 175 7.79 18.27 19.15
CA THR A 175 8.26 19.65 19.14
C THR A 175 7.98 20.24 20.52
N ASN A 176 9.02 20.31 21.35
CA ASN A 176 8.95 20.89 22.69
C ASN A 176 8.99 22.41 22.54
N ASN A 177 7.83 23.03 22.27
CA ASN A 177 7.66 24.47 22.35
C ASN A 177 7.62 24.90 23.81
N ASN A 178 8.77 25.01 24.45
CA ASN A 178 8.89 25.77 25.70
C ASN A 178 9.01 27.27 25.36
N ASN A 179 7.85 27.92 25.30
CA ASN A 179 7.73 29.36 25.49
C ASN A 179 8.10 29.68 26.96
N ASN A 180 9.35 30.07 27.21
CA ASN A 180 9.69 30.77 28.44
C ASN A 180 9.37 32.27 28.29
N ASN A 181 8.16 32.63 28.72
CA ASN A 181 7.84 33.99 29.14
C ASN A 181 8.62 34.30 30.41
N ASN A 182 9.73 35.03 30.30
CA ASN A 182 10.35 35.68 31.46
C ASN A 182 9.62 37.00 31.73
N ASN A 183 8.65 36.95 32.64
CA ASN A 183 8.21 38.11 33.40
C ASN A 183 9.31 38.48 34.41
N ASN A 184 10.07 39.54 34.11
CA ASN A 184 10.91 40.19 35.10
C ASN A 184 10.05 41.10 35.99
N ASN A 185 9.59 40.58 37.12
CA ASN A 185 9.24 41.39 38.28
C ASN A 185 10.45 41.42 39.21
N ASN A 186 11.26 42.48 39.12
CA ASN A 186 12.21 42.83 40.17
C ASN A 186 11.61 43.94 41.02
N ASN A 187 11.08 43.56 42.18
CA ASN A 187 11.07 44.41 43.37
C ASN A 187 12.49 44.37 43.96
N ASN A 188 13.08 45.55 44.23
CA ASN A 188 13.92 45.85 45.39
C ASN A 188 14.47 47.29 45.29
N ASN A 189 13.77 48.23 45.93
CA ASN A 189 14.24 49.23 46.91
C ASN A 189 13.24 50.39 47.02
#